data_AF-A0A3D9UMT0-F1
#
_entry.id   AF-A0A3D9UMT0-F1
#
_cell.length_a   1.000
_cell.length_b   1.000
_cell.length_c   1.000
_cell.angle_alpha   90.00
_cell.angle_beta   90.00
_cell.angle_gamma   90.00
#
_symmetry.space_group_name_H-M   'P 1'
#
loop_
_entity.id
_entity.type
_entity.pdbx_description
1 polymer ?
#
loop_
_entity_poly.entity_id
_entity_poly.type
_entity_poly.pdbx_seq_one_letter_code
_entity_poly.pdbx_strand_id
1 'polypeptide(L)' 'MRRHYLPNENDDTENLARAIWLDNRYWEYTRIATANGIALALKGEP' A
#
# COMPACT_ATOMS: atom_id res chain seq x y z
N MET A 1 -1.27 11.10 6.32
CA MET A 1 -1.75 9.70 6.16
C MET A 1 -3.27 9.59 6.17
N ARG A 2 -3.98 9.84 7.28
CA ARG A 2 -5.43 9.60 7.35
C ARG A 2 -6.26 10.26 6.23
N ARG A 3 -6.07 11.56 5.98
CA ARG A 3 -6.76 12.28 4.88
C ARG A 3 -6.43 11.79 3.47
N HIS A 4 -5.32 11.07 3.28
CA HIS A 4 -4.96 10.47 1.99
C HIS A 4 -5.76 9.19 1.75
N TYR A 5 -5.94 8.37 2.80
CA TYR A 5 -6.63 7.08 2.72
C TYR A 5 -8.13 7.17 2.98
N LEU A 6 -8.58 8.11 3.83
CA LEU A 6 -9.96 8.27 4.28
C LEU A 6 -10.35 9.77 4.29
N PRO A 7 -10.36 10.46 3.14
CA PRO A 7 -10.54 11.92 3.07
C PRO A 7 -11.86 12.43 3.66
N ASN A 8 -12.91 11.60 3.66
CA ASN A 8 -14.27 11.97 4.08
C ASN A 8 -14.63 11.53 5.50
N GLU A 9 -13.72 10.86 6.21
CA GLU A 9 -13.96 10.39 7.57
C GLU A 9 -13.40 11.36 8.63
N ASN A 10 -13.96 11.30 9.85
CA ASN A 10 -13.50 12.07 11.00
C ASN A 10 -12.21 11.47 11.60
N ASP A 11 -11.52 12.25 12.43
CA ASP A 11 -10.26 11.86 13.10
C ASP A 11 -10.49 10.90 14.30
N ASP A 12 -11.53 10.07 14.26
CA ASP A 12 -11.77 9.06 15.28
C ASP A 12 -10.66 8.00 15.29
N THR A 13 -10.37 7.46 16.47
CA THR A 13 -9.28 6.49 16.70
C THR A 13 -9.37 5.29 15.76
N GLU A 14 -10.58 4.83 15.44
CA GLU A 14 -10.79 3.72 14.52
C GLU A 14 -10.39 4.07 13.08
N ASN A 15 -10.74 5.27 12.60
CA ASN A 15 -10.41 5.72 11.26
C ASN A 15 -8.90 5.97 11.11
N LEU A 16 -8.24 6.41 12.19
CA LEU A 16 -6.79 6.50 12.26
C LEU A 16 -6.13 5.11 12.16
N ALA A 17 -6.63 4.12 12.90
CA ALA A 17 -6.13 2.74 12.83
C ALA A 17 -6.34 2.13 11.42
N ARG A 18 -7.49 2.38 10.79
CA ARG A 18 -7.79 1.95 9.41
C ARG A 18 -6.84 2.59 8.40
N ALA A 19 -6.56 3.89 8.53
CA ALA A 19 -5.61 4.56 7.65
C ALA A 19 -4.18 4.00 7.78
N ILE A 20 -3.76 3.66 9.00
CA ILE A 20 -2.45 3.01 9.23
C ILE A 20 -2.43 1.61 8.61
N TRP A 21 -3.51 0.83 8.77
CA TRP A 21 -3.62 -0.48 8.15
C TRP A 21 -3.55 -0.41 6.62
N LEU A 22 -4.25 0.55 6.00
CA LEU A 22 -4.22 0.79 4.57
C LEU A 22 -2.82 1.16 4.06
N ASP A 23 -2.12 2.03 4.79
CA ASP A 23 -0.75 2.43 4.44
C ASP A 23 0.23 1.25 4.48
N ASN A 24 0.19 0.48 5.57
CA ASN A 24 1.03 -0.72 5.70
C ASN A 24 0.76 -1.72 4.57
N ARG A 25 -0.52 -1.92 4.22
CA ARG A 25 -0.90 -2.85 3.17
C ARG A 25 -0.48 -2.38 1.78
N TYR A 26 -0.59 -1.08 1.51
CA TYR A 26 -0.09 -0.48 0.28
C TYR A 26 1.41 -0.74 0.10
N TRP A 27 2.22 -0.48 1.12
CA TRP A 27 3.67 -0.68 1.05
C TRP A 27 4.07 -2.14 0.89
N GLU A 28 3.33 -3.07 1.52
CA GLU A 28 3.56 -4.50 1.34
C GLU A 28 3.32 -4.93 -0.10
N TYR A 29 2.19 -4.54 -0.69
CA TYR A 29 1.89 -4.87 -2.09
C TYR A 29 2.85 -4.22 -3.08
N THR A 30 3.22 -2.96 -2.85
CA THR A 30 4.20 -2.26 -3.68
C THR A 30 5.53 -3.00 -3.69
N ARG A 31 6.02 -3.44 -2.53
CA ARG A 31 7.28 -4.23 -2.44
C ARG A 31 7.19 -5.53 -3.24
N ILE A 32 6.07 -6.25 -3.13
CA ILE A 32 5.84 -7.50 -3.87
C ILE A 32 5.80 -7.23 -5.38
N ALA A 33 5.05 -6.22 -5.81
CA ALA A 33 4.92 -5.86 -7.21
C ALA A 33 6.28 -5.44 -7.81
N THR A 34 7.06 -4.63 -7.10
CA THR A 34 8.41 -4.24 -7.52
C THR A 34 9.35 -5.45 -7.63
N ALA A 35 9.35 -6.35 -6.63
CA ALA A 35 10.17 -7.55 -6.67
C ALA A 35 9.81 -8.46 -7.87
N ASN A 36 8.51 -8.65 -8.12
CA ASN A 36 8.01 -9.41 -9.26
C ASN A 36 8.39 -8.75 -10.59
N GLY A 37 8.27 -7.43 -10.70
CA GLY A 37 8.66 -6.68 -11.89
C GLY A 37 10.16 -6.78 -12.20
N ILE A 38 11.00 -6.67 -11.17
CA ILE A 38 12.46 -6.88 -11.31
C ILE A 38 12.75 -8.31 -11.75
N ALA A 39 12.12 -9.31 -11.11
CA ALA A 39 12.34 -10.71 -11.46
C ALA A 39 11.94 -11.02 -12.91
N LEU A 40 10.84 -10.43 -13.40
CA LEU A 40 10.42 -10.53 -14.80
C LEU A 40 11.43 -9.86 -15.73
N ALA A 41 11.85 -8.63 -15.43
CA ALA A 41 12.80 -7.89 -16.25
C ALA A 41 14.17 -8.60 -16.37
N LEU A 42 14.61 -9.27 -15.30
CA LEU A 42 15.88 -10.00 -15.29
C LEU A 42 15.80 -11.41 -15.86
N LYS A 43 14.65 -12.09 -15.79
CA LYS A 43 14.45 -13.40 -16.43
C LYS A 43 14.20 -13.30 -17.93
N GLY A 44 13.71 -12.15 -18.41
CA GLY A 44 13.17 -12.00 -19.76
C GLY A 44 11.76 -12.60 -19.88
N GLU A 45 10.91 -12.00 -20.71
CA GLU A 45 9.71 -12.70 -21.19
C GLU A 45 10.15 -13.87 -22.09
N PRO A 46 9.44 -15.02 -22.03
CA PRO A 46 9.74 -16.16 -22.90
C PRO A 46 9.65 -15.81 -24.40
#